data_AF-A0A0Q4L377-F1
#
_entry.id   AF-A0A0Q4L377-F1
#
_cell.length_a   1.000
_cell.length_b   1.000
_cell.length_c   1.000
_cell.angle_alpha   90.00
_cell.angle_beta   90.00
_cell.angle_gamma   90.00
#
_symmetry.space_group_name_H-M   'P 1'
#
loop_
_entity.id
_entity.type
_entity.pdbx_description
1 polymer ?
#
loop_
_entity_poly.entity_id
_entity_poly.type
_entity_poly.pdbx_seq_one_letter_code
_entity_poly.pdbx_strand_id
1 'polypeptide(L)'
;MKKLMMICALLFSVITYANAQQGGGRGGMMMKPEDRVKQLDEKLKLSDDQKTKLTTVFTEQADAMKKMREEAQGGDRDAMREKMQKFRAEGDVKVNAVLTEDQKKLYKTWQEEQRAEMQKRMQERGGNN
;
A
#
# COMPACT_ATOMS: atom_id res chain seq x y z
N MET A 1 -41.84 -23.57 -27.65
CA MET A 1 -41.68 -23.58 -29.12
C MET A 1 -41.56 -22.14 -29.58
N LYS A 2 -40.33 -21.73 -29.93
CA LYS A 2 -39.88 -21.52 -31.32
C LYS A 2 -40.53 -20.29 -31.94
N LYS A 3 -39.73 -19.22 -32.01
CA LYS A 3 -39.64 -18.17 -33.04
C LYS A 3 -38.75 -17.07 -32.44
N LEU A 4 -37.70 -16.55 -33.04
CA LEU A 4 -36.81 -16.93 -34.12
C LEU A 4 -35.67 -15.91 -33.95
N MET A 5 -34.41 -16.33 -34.08
CA MET A 5 -33.27 -15.42 -34.07
C MET A 5 -33.29 -14.49 -35.30
N MET A 6 -32.90 -13.23 -35.09
CA MET A 6 -32.17 -12.35 -36.04
C MET A 6 -31.41 -11.36 -35.16
N ILE A 7 -30.10 -11.51 -34.90
CA ILE A 7 -28.96 -11.18 -35.77
C ILE A 7 -29.22 -9.92 -36.59
N CYS A 8 -28.96 -8.76 -35.96
CA CYS A 8 -28.54 -7.56 -36.66
C CYS A 8 -27.12 -7.21 -36.19
N ALA A 9 -26.14 -7.64 -36.98
CA ALA A 9 -24.79 -7.12 -36.92
C ALA A 9 -24.84 -5.66 -37.40
N LEU A 10 -24.64 -4.71 -36.48
CA LEU A 10 -24.29 -3.34 -36.81
C LEU A 10 -22.93 -3.04 -36.19
N LEU A 11 -21.92 -3.24 -37.03
CA LEU A 11 -20.58 -2.70 -36.87
C LEU A 11 -20.63 -1.18 -37.05
N PHE A 12 -19.70 -0.52 -36.36
CA PHE A 12 -19.31 0.91 -36.44
C PHE A 12 -20.13 1.90 -35.59
N SER A 13 -19.62 2.19 -34.40
CA SER A 13 -18.97 3.48 -34.19
C SER A 13 -18.09 3.43 -32.95
N VAL A 14 -16.78 3.53 -33.20
CA VAL A 14 -15.75 3.77 -32.20
C VAL A 14 -16.06 5.09 -31.49
N ILE A 15 -16.54 5.04 -30.26
CA ILE A 15 -16.36 6.14 -29.32
C ILE A 15 -15.25 5.68 -28.37
N THR A 16 -14.02 5.95 -28.79
CA THR A 16 -12.87 6.02 -27.90
C THR A 16 -13.17 7.10 -26.87
N TYR A 17 -13.76 6.71 -25.75
CA TYR A 17 -13.48 7.42 -24.50
C TYR A 17 -12.05 7.04 -24.14
N ALA A 18 -11.12 7.76 -24.78
CA ALA A 18 -9.85 8.07 -24.16
C ALA A 18 -10.21 8.72 -22.82
N ASN A 19 -10.30 7.90 -21.77
CA ASN A 19 -9.83 8.36 -20.48
C ASN A 19 -8.36 8.64 -20.72
N ALA A 20 -8.09 9.87 -21.14
CA ALA A 20 -6.84 10.51 -20.86
C ALA A 20 -6.59 10.22 -19.39
N GLN A 21 -5.73 9.24 -19.12
CA GLN A 21 -4.94 9.23 -17.92
C GLN A 21 -4.18 10.55 -17.97
N GLN A 22 -4.86 11.58 -17.49
CA GLN A 22 -4.32 12.89 -17.23
C GLN A 22 -3.17 12.62 -16.28
N GLY A 23 -1.96 12.64 -16.85
CA GLY A 23 -0.72 12.50 -16.12
C GLY A 23 -0.72 13.50 -14.99
N GLY A 24 -0.75 12.97 -13.77
CA GLY A 24 -0.71 13.74 -12.54
C GLY A 24 -0.37 12.77 -11.42
N GLY A 25 0.93 12.57 -11.21
CA GLY A 25 1.54 11.86 -10.08
C GLY A 25 0.81 10.63 -9.56
N ARG A 26 1.34 9.43 -9.84
CA ARG A 26 1.04 8.22 -9.04
C ARG A 26 1.58 8.39 -7.60
N GLY A 27 1.07 9.35 -6.85
CA GLY A 27 1.13 9.36 -5.41
C GLY A 27 0.12 8.34 -4.95
N GLY A 28 0.53 7.06 -4.87
CA GLY A 28 -0.34 5.99 -4.39
C GLY A 28 -1.08 6.44 -3.13
N MET A 29 -2.40 6.23 -3.10
CA MET A 29 -3.19 6.54 -1.92
C MET A 29 -2.55 5.83 -0.73
N MET A 30 -2.22 6.58 0.32
CA MET A 30 -1.83 5.95 1.57
C MET A 30 -3.01 5.10 2.04
N MET A 31 -2.71 3.87 2.42
CA MET A 31 -3.68 2.98 3.03
C MET A 31 -4.17 3.61 4.34
N LYS A 32 -5.47 3.48 4.63
CA LYS A 32 -6.04 3.95 5.90
C LYS A 32 -5.45 3.16 7.08
N PRO A 33 -5.25 3.77 8.26
CA PRO A 33 -4.73 3.09 9.44
C PRO A 33 -5.50 1.80 9.79
N GLU A 34 -6.83 1.84 9.73
CA GLU A 34 -7.70 0.73 10.11
C GLU A 34 -7.53 -0.46 9.16
N ASP A 35 -7.40 -0.20 7.86
CA ASP A 35 -7.22 -1.25 6.88
C ASP A 35 -5.84 -1.90 7.01
N ARG A 36 -4.82 -1.13 7.41
CA ARG A 36 -3.49 -1.68 7.72
C ARG A 36 -3.54 -2.58 8.97
N VAL A 37 -4.32 -2.21 9.98
CA VAL A 37 -4.55 -3.08 11.14
C VAL A 37 -5.26 -4.36 10.73
N LYS A 38 -6.29 -4.30 9.88
CA LYS A 38 -6.99 -5.51 9.39
C LYS A 38 -6.04 -6.48 8.69
N GLN A 39 -5.15 -5.99 7.83
CA GLN A 39 -4.16 -6.84 7.17
C GLN A 39 -3.21 -7.52 8.16
N LEU A 40 -2.78 -6.79 9.19
CA LEU A 40 -1.95 -7.40 10.24
C LEU A 40 -2.73 -8.39 11.09
N ASP A 41 -4.00 -8.10 11.38
CA ASP A 41 -4.87 -9.00 12.15
C ASP A 41 -5.07 -10.34 11.46
N GLU A 42 -5.26 -10.33 10.13
CA GLU A 42 -5.37 -11.56 9.34
C GLU A 42 -4.17 -12.50 9.53
N LYS A 43 -2.97 -11.94 9.69
CA LYS A 43 -1.69 -12.65 9.78
C LYS A 43 -1.25 -12.96 11.21
N LEU A 44 -1.46 -12.02 12.13
CA LEU A 44 -0.91 -12.06 13.50
C LEU A 44 -1.97 -12.45 14.54
N LYS A 45 -3.26 -12.46 14.17
CA LYS A 45 -4.40 -12.71 15.07
C LYS A 45 -4.32 -11.80 16.29
N LEU A 46 -4.52 -10.51 16.06
CA LEU A 46 -4.34 -9.46 17.05
C LEU A 46 -5.50 -9.43 18.04
N SER A 47 -5.21 -9.15 19.30
CA SER A 47 -6.25 -8.85 20.29
C SER A 47 -6.89 -7.47 20.02
N ASP A 48 -8.07 -7.21 20.59
CA ASP A 48 -8.75 -5.92 20.44
C ASP A 48 -7.92 -4.75 20.98
N ASP A 49 -7.19 -4.98 22.08
CA ASP A 49 -6.29 -3.99 22.67
C ASP A 49 -5.09 -3.69 21.74
N GLN A 50 -4.55 -4.73 21.09
CA GLN A 50 -3.48 -4.57 20.10
C GLN A 50 -3.97 -3.84 18.85
N LYS A 51 -5.16 -4.16 18.34
CA LYS A 51 -5.77 -3.47 17.19
C LYS A 51 -5.97 -1.99 17.47
N THR A 52 -6.42 -1.64 18.68
CA THR A 52 -6.59 -0.24 19.11
C THR A 52 -5.25 0.49 19.15
N LYS A 53 -4.24 -0.08 19.83
CA LYS A 53 -2.89 0.51 19.92
C LYS A 53 -2.23 0.67 18.55
N LEU A 54 -2.34 -0.33 17.68
CA LEU A 54 -1.79 -0.29 16.32
C LEU A 54 -2.50 0.74 15.44
N THR A 55 -3.81 0.93 15.61
CA THR A 55 -4.55 1.99 14.90
C THR A 55 -3.98 3.36 15.26
N THR A 56 -3.72 3.63 16.54
CA THR A 56 -3.06 4.87 16.98
C THR A 56 -1.67 5.02 16.36
N VAL A 57 -0.84 3.97 16.42
CA VAL A 57 0.51 3.99 15.83
C VAL A 57 0.46 4.30 14.33
N PHE A 58 -0.47 3.70 13.58
CA PHE A 58 -0.59 3.94 12.14
C PHE A 58 -1.21 5.28 11.79
N THR A 59 -2.06 5.83 12.65
CA THR A 59 -2.58 7.20 12.50
C THR A 59 -1.45 8.21 12.64
N GLU A 60 -0.64 8.11 13.70
CA GLU A 60 0.55 8.98 13.87
C GLU A 60 1.51 8.87 12.69
N GLN A 61 1.74 7.65 12.19
CA GLN A 61 2.57 7.42 11.02
C GLN A 61 2.00 8.07 9.75
N ALA A 62 0.69 7.97 9.53
CA ALA A 62 0.03 8.60 8.38
C ALA A 62 0.19 10.12 8.41
N ASP A 63 -0.01 10.75 9.58
CA ASP A 63 0.17 12.19 9.76
C ASP A 63 1.61 12.63 9.56
N ALA A 64 2.57 11.89 10.13
CA ALA A 64 3.99 12.16 9.94
C ALA A 64 4.41 12.00 8.47
N MET A 65 3.88 10.99 7.77
CA MET A 65 4.17 10.79 6.35
C MET A 65 3.55 11.90 5.48
N LYS A 66 2.37 12.41 5.84
CA LYS A 66 1.76 13.57 5.18
C LYS A 66 2.67 14.79 5.30
N LYS A 67 3.14 15.13 6.51
CA LYS A 67 4.08 16.23 6.75
C LYS A 67 5.38 16.07 5.96
N MET A 68 5.97 14.87 5.98
CA MET A 68 7.19 14.59 5.21
C MET A 68 6.96 14.75 3.69
N ARG A 69 5.78 14.39 3.16
CA ARG A 69 5.46 14.59 1.75
C ARG A 69 5.31 16.07 1.40
N GLU A 70 4.74 16.87 2.29
CA GLU A 70 4.63 18.33 2.14
C GLU A 70 6.02 18.98 2.11
N GLU A 71 6.91 18.58 3.02
CA GLU A 71 8.31 19.04 3.08
C GLU A 71 9.14 18.61 1.85
N ALA A 72 8.82 17.46 1.25
CA ALA A 72 9.57 16.92 0.13
C ALA A 72 9.33 17.65 -1.21
N GLN A 73 8.38 18.58 -1.30
CA GLN A 73 8.00 19.26 -2.56
C GLN A 73 9.08 20.22 -3.13
N GLY A 74 10.24 20.34 -2.50
CA GLY A 74 11.39 21.09 -3.02
C GLY A 74 12.74 20.69 -2.42
N GLY A 75 12.83 19.50 -1.80
CA GLY A 75 13.95 19.10 -0.94
C GLY A 75 14.98 18.15 -1.57
N ASP A 76 16.09 17.99 -0.86
CA ASP A 76 17.15 17.02 -1.16
C ASP A 76 16.63 15.58 -1.06
N ARG A 77 16.80 14.82 -2.14
CA ARG A 77 16.34 13.43 -2.26
C ARG A 77 17.07 12.48 -1.31
N ASP A 78 18.34 12.72 -1.02
CA ASP A 78 19.12 11.84 -0.14
C ASP A 78 18.75 12.07 1.32
N ALA A 79 18.60 13.34 1.73
CA ALA A 79 18.05 13.68 3.04
C ALA A 79 16.66 13.09 3.26
N MET A 80 15.79 13.16 2.25
CA MET A 80 14.46 12.55 2.31
C MET A 80 14.51 11.02 2.41
N ARG A 81 15.47 10.37 1.73
CA ARG A 81 15.68 8.92 1.82
C ARG A 81 16.06 8.53 3.25
N GLU A 82 17.03 9.22 3.86
CA GLU A 82 17.46 8.95 5.22
C GLU A 82 16.31 9.16 6.22
N LYS A 83 15.56 10.26 6.08
CA LYS A 83 14.39 10.55 6.92
C LYS A 83 13.34 9.45 6.82
N MET A 84 13.07 8.96 5.61
CA MET A 84 12.14 7.85 5.39
C MET A 84 12.65 6.52 5.96
N GLN A 85 13.95 6.27 5.95
CA GLN A 85 14.52 5.07 6.59
C GLN A 85 14.35 5.12 8.11
N LYS A 86 14.69 6.25 8.74
CA LYS A 86 14.50 6.45 10.19
C LYS A 86 13.03 6.31 10.58
N PHE A 87 12.14 6.98 9.84
CA PHE A 87 10.70 6.88 10.05
C PHE A 87 10.18 5.45 10.00
N ARG A 88 10.66 4.64 9.03
CA ARG A 88 10.28 3.22 8.95
C ARG A 88 10.78 2.42 10.14
N ALA A 89 12.02 2.65 10.58
CA ALA A 89 12.62 1.96 11.72
C ALA A 89 11.88 2.31 13.03
N GLU A 90 11.60 3.58 13.28
CA GLU A 90 10.81 4.02 14.44
C GLU A 90 9.41 3.42 14.43
N GLY A 91 8.80 3.36 13.25
CA GLY A 91 7.50 2.74 13.07
C GLY A 91 7.50 1.24 13.40
N ASP A 92 8.56 0.53 13.00
CA ASP A 92 8.76 -0.88 13.31
C ASP A 92 8.92 -1.12 14.82
N VAL A 93 9.69 -0.27 15.51
CA VAL A 93 9.85 -0.33 16.98
C VAL A 93 8.49 -0.16 17.68
N LYS A 94 7.70 0.84 17.27
CA LYS A 94 6.37 1.10 17.85
C LYS A 94 5.40 -0.09 17.63
N VAL A 95 5.44 -0.71 16.45
CA VAL A 95 4.61 -1.89 16.17
C VAL A 95 5.05 -3.07 17.03
N ASN A 96 6.35 -3.40 17.05
CA ASN A 96 6.87 -4.51 17.84
C ASN A 96 6.60 -4.37 19.34
N ALA A 97 6.56 -3.16 19.89
CA ALA A 97 6.22 -2.91 21.29
C ALA A 97 4.79 -3.33 21.67
N VAL A 98 3.87 -3.44 20.69
CA VAL A 98 2.48 -3.86 20.90
C VAL A 98 2.30 -5.38 20.76
N LEU A 99 3.23 -6.06 20.08
CA LEU A 99 3.12 -7.47 19.73
C LEU A 99 3.71 -8.38 20.81
N THR A 100 3.15 -9.58 20.93
CA THR A 100 3.75 -10.67 21.72
C THR A 100 4.96 -11.25 20.98
N GLU A 101 5.82 -12.01 21.69
CA GLU A 101 7.01 -12.61 21.08
C GLU A 101 6.69 -13.51 19.87
N ASP A 102 5.59 -14.27 19.92
CA ASP A 102 5.20 -15.12 18.79
C ASP A 102 4.64 -14.29 17.62
N GLN A 103 3.90 -13.23 17.89
CA GLN A 103 3.44 -12.31 16.86
C GLN A 103 4.58 -11.54 16.20
N LYS A 104 5.65 -11.21 16.94
CA LYS A 104 6.86 -10.58 16.36
C LYS A 104 7.53 -11.48 15.32
N LYS A 105 7.57 -12.80 15.54
CA LYS A 105 8.09 -13.77 14.56
C LYS A 105 7.24 -13.75 13.30
N LEU A 106 5.91 -13.85 13.44
CA LEU A 106 4.97 -13.78 12.32
C LEU A 106 5.07 -12.44 11.57
N TYR A 107 5.24 -11.35 12.30
CA TYR A 107 5.40 -10.02 11.74
C TYR A 107 6.66 -9.92 10.89
N LYS A 108 7.79 -10.42 11.38
CA LYS A 108 9.05 -10.46 10.64
C LYS A 108 8.92 -11.27 9.35
N THR A 109 8.32 -12.47 9.41
CA THR A 109 8.06 -13.28 8.21
C THR A 109 7.19 -12.54 7.21
N TRP A 110 6.10 -11.93 7.66
CA TRP A 110 5.24 -11.12 6.79
C TRP A 110 6.00 -9.95 6.14
N GLN A 111 6.87 -9.26 6.88
CA GLN A 111 7.71 -8.19 6.31
C GLN A 111 8.71 -8.70 5.26
N GLU A 112 9.27 -9.90 5.45
CA GLU A 112 10.17 -10.54 4.48
C GLU A 112 9.41 -10.92 3.20
N GLU A 113 8.22 -11.51 3.32
CA GLU A 113 7.35 -11.81 2.19
C GLU A 113 6.99 -10.55 1.39
N GLN A 114 6.59 -9.48 2.07
CA GLN A 114 6.27 -8.20 1.42
C GLN A 114 7.49 -7.59 0.70
N ARG A 115 8.69 -7.72 1.28
CA ARG A 115 9.93 -7.28 0.63
C ARG A 115 10.26 -8.12 -0.61
N ALA A 116 10.13 -9.43 -0.52
CA ALA A 116 10.37 -10.34 -1.64
C ALA A 116 9.37 -10.08 -2.79
N GLU A 117 8.09 -9.90 -2.46
CA GLU A 117 7.06 -9.57 -3.45
C GLU A 117 7.34 -8.22 -4.12
N MET A 118 7.75 -7.21 -3.35
CA MET A 118 8.14 -5.92 -3.90
C MET A 118 9.34 -6.04 -4.85
N GLN A 119 10.37 -6.79 -4.47
CA GLN A 119 11.54 -7.05 -5.31
C GLN A 119 11.16 -7.75 -6.61
N LYS A 120 10.30 -8.79 -6.53
CA LYS A 120 9.78 -9.49 -7.71
C LYS A 120 9.04 -8.55 -8.65
N ARG A 121 8.13 -7.72 -8.13
CA ARG A 121 7.39 -6.71 -8.92
C ARG A 121 8.33 -5.68 -9.55
N MET A 122 9.45 -5.32 -8.91
CA MET A 122 10.45 -4.43 -9.48
C MET A 122 11.22 -5.10 -10.63
N GLN A 123 11.61 -6.37 -10.47
CA GLN A 123 12.28 -7.14 -11.51
C GLN A 123 11.38 -7.33 -12.74
N GLU A 124 10.10 -7.66 -12.55
CA GLU A 124 9.11 -7.79 -13.64
C GLU A 124 8.91 -6.48 -14.40
N ARG A 125 8.94 -5.33 -13.70
CA ARG A 125 8.83 -4.00 -14.34
C ARG A 125 10.12 -3.55 -15.03
N GLY A 126 11.28 -3.99 -14.54
CA GLY A 126 12.59 -3.70 -15.14
C GLY A 126 12.97 -4.61 -16.30
N GLY A 127 12.39 -5.81 -16.39
CA GLY A 127 12.64 -6.78 -17.45
C GLY A 127 11.73 -6.67 -18.67
N ASN A 128 10.77 -5.75 -18.66
CA ASN A 128 9.83 -5.51 -19.78
C ASN A 128 10.23 -4.26 -20.60
N ASN A 129 11.53 -4.01 -20.74
CA ASN A 129 12.09 -2.87 -21.48
C ASN A 129 13.20 -3.31 -22.44
#